data_AF-A0A838P4J7-F1
#
_entry.id   AF-A0A838P4J7-F1
#
_cell.length_a   1.000
_cell.length_b   1.000
_cell.length_c   1.000
_cell.angle_alpha   90.00
_cell.angle_beta   90.00
_cell.angle_gamma   90.00
#
_symmetry.space_group_name_H-M   'P 1'
#
loop_
_entity.id
_entity.type
_entity.pdbx_description
1 polymer ?
#
loop_
_entity_poly.entity_id
_entity_poly.type
_entity_poly.pdbx_seq_one_letter_code
_entity_poly.pdbx_strand_id
1 'polypeptide(L)'
;MRALQTTVANATLILIISAGGASAQAPQDGKADMASVEKIIATWPERPRLGAKEMIAKYGEPREATSEQLVWHDAGPFKRITALRLETPHDFPLPHVDFLEHTIAYDVPQDKVGDLIEFDASSTINRTVGELSARCDLEGHNILTLNLDHDIVNGKKTVAQARKAFGDIVVQDVMGKHPPYVEKLQFTPAKATTTAFSDQPVIPGSPVRAADTDSTARQARDRGKRSEAEILATVTAIDLNEINAAAQAQTKDLSQPVKQYAKLLHQEHGMNMDQTLKLGQRINTTPVITSSVEQLQKKGAGELAAFVQLEGDAFEKAYVAAMIKGHTEALAKIDDQVQKAGGNAALKKHLTGTRQHVANHLEKAKALQGTKRNASR
;
A
#
# COMPACT_ATOMS: atom_id res chain seq x y z
N MET A 1 33.68 25.42 63.02
CA MET A 1 32.91 26.30 62.11
C MET A 1 32.74 25.60 60.78
N ARG A 2 31.48 25.39 60.38
CA ARG A 2 30.90 25.05 59.06
C ARG A 2 31.58 24.00 58.16
N ALA A 3 30.82 22.93 57.97
CA ALA A 3 30.79 22.00 56.84
C ALA A 3 30.46 22.68 55.49
N LEU A 4 30.56 21.92 54.39
CA LEU A 4 29.62 21.78 53.25
C LEU A 4 30.34 21.03 52.10
N GLN A 5 29.99 19.77 51.83
CA GLN A 5 28.93 19.27 50.93
C GLN A 5 29.38 19.02 49.49
N THR A 6 29.46 17.71 49.18
CA THR A 6 28.93 16.99 48.00
C THR A 6 28.53 17.76 46.74
N THR A 7 29.01 17.30 45.59
CA THR A 7 28.13 17.01 44.43
C THR A 7 28.71 15.85 43.60
N VAL A 8 27.86 14.87 43.33
CA VAL A 8 28.06 13.74 42.41
C VAL A 8 27.54 14.18 41.04
N ALA A 9 28.27 13.92 39.95
CA ALA A 9 27.71 13.97 38.60
C ALA A 9 28.33 12.88 37.72
N ASN A 10 27.45 12.08 37.14
CA ASN A 10 27.70 10.89 36.36
C ASN A 10 28.54 11.18 35.11
N ALA A 11 29.62 10.40 34.92
CA ALA A 11 30.37 10.38 33.67
C ALA A 11 29.68 9.45 32.67
N THR A 12 29.13 10.07 31.63
CA THR A 12 28.45 9.45 30.50
C THR A 12 29.39 8.55 29.69
N LEU A 13 28.85 7.40 29.31
CA LEU A 13 29.35 6.37 28.42
C LEU A 13 29.88 6.96 27.09
N ILE A 14 31.15 6.73 26.79
CA ILE A 14 31.77 7.01 25.49
C ILE A 14 31.32 5.91 24.52
N LEU A 15 30.44 6.28 23.58
CA LEU A 15 30.05 5.48 22.42
C LEU A 15 31.11 5.69 21.33
N ILE A 16 31.95 4.68 21.06
CA ILE A 16 32.83 4.67 19.88
C ILE A 16 32.01 4.15 18.70
N ILE A 17 31.72 5.04 17.75
CA ILE A 17 31.11 4.74 16.45
C ILE A 17 32.23 4.53 15.43
N SER A 18 32.19 3.40 14.73
CA SER A 18 32.70 3.22 13.36
C SER A 18 32.12 1.90 12.84
N ALA A 19 31.41 1.79 11.72
CA ALA A 19 31.58 2.49 10.45
C ALA A 19 30.29 2.51 9.59
N GLY A 20 30.19 3.53 8.75
CA GLY A 20 29.92 3.35 7.32
C GLY A 20 28.52 2.94 6.86
N GLY A 21 27.58 3.88 6.93
CA GLY A 21 26.35 3.86 6.12
C GLY A 21 25.76 5.26 6.14
N ALA A 22 25.72 5.93 4.99
CA ALA A 22 25.09 7.25 4.86
C ALA A 22 23.59 7.10 5.11
N SER A 23 23.19 7.24 6.38
CA SER A 23 21.80 7.44 6.76
C SER A 23 21.44 8.87 6.41
N ALA A 24 20.65 9.06 5.35
CA ALA A 24 20.01 10.35 5.08
C ALA A 24 19.07 10.64 6.26
N GLN A 25 19.49 11.55 7.13
CA GLN A 25 18.64 12.09 8.19
C GLN A 25 17.45 12.79 7.51
N ALA A 26 16.23 12.33 7.75
CA ALA A 26 15.04 12.97 7.22
C ALA A 26 14.96 14.45 7.70
N PRO A 27 14.77 15.43 6.79
CA PRO A 27 14.69 16.84 7.17
C PRO A 27 13.47 17.12 8.06
N GLN A 28 13.64 17.97 9.07
CA GLN A 28 12.68 18.18 10.16
C GLN A 28 11.36 18.87 9.77
N ASP A 29 11.22 19.40 8.55
CA ASP A 29 9.99 20.00 8.03
C ASP A 29 9.38 19.26 6.83
N GLY A 30 9.90 18.06 6.52
CA GLY A 30 9.38 17.20 5.45
C GLY A 30 9.64 17.69 4.02
N LYS A 31 10.44 18.75 3.82
CA LYS A 31 10.97 19.20 2.52
C LYS A 31 12.42 18.76 2.34
N ALA A 32 12.84 18.49 1.11
CA ALA A 32 14.22 18.12 0.83
C ALA A 32 15.18 19.32 1.02
N ASP A 33 16.37 19.06 1.54
CA ASP A 33 17.44 20.06 1.66
C ASP A 33 17.93 20.51 0.28
N MET A 34 17.89 21.82 -0.01
CA MET A 34 18.19 22.35 -1.33
C MET A 34 19.66 22.19 -1.74
N ALA A 35 20.61 22.22 -0.81
CA ALA A 35 22.00 21.94 -1.13
C ALA A 35 22.17 20.48 -1.61
N SER A 36 21.43 19.56 -1.00
CA SER A 36 21.36 18.16 -1.44
C SER A 36 20.63 18.01 -2.78
N VAL A 37 19.53 18.72 -3.00
CA VAL A 37 18.79 18.72 -4.29
C VAL A 37 19.66 19.20 -5.44
N GLU A 38 20.39 20.31 -5.28
CA GLU A 38 21.28 20.82 -6.33
C GLU A 38 22.38 19.81 -6.69
N LYS A 39 22.95 19.14 -5.68
CA LYS A 39 23.95 18.09 -5.88
C LYS A 39 23.36 16.87 -6.61
N ILE A 40 22.12 16.51 -6.30
CA ILE A 40 21.40 15.41 -6.96
C ILE A 40 21.25 15.73 -8.46
N ILE A 41 20.60 16.85 -8.79
CA ILE A 41 20.28 17.18 -10.18
C ILE A 41 21.51 17.56 -11.01
N ALA A 42 22.63 17.93 -10.38
CA ALA A 42 23.89 18.17 -11.08
C ALA A 42 24.39 16.94 -11.86
N THR A 43 23.95 15.72 -11.47
CA THR A 43 24.31 14.47 -12.15
C THR A 43 23.34 14.07 -13.26
N TRP A 44 22.20 14.76 -13.39
CA TRP A 44 21.14 14.42 -14.33
C TRP A 44 21.48 14.85 -15.76
N PRO A 45 20.88 14.19 -16.78
CA PRO A 45 20.90 14.70 -18.15
C PRO A 45 20.39 16.14 -18.23
N GLU A 46 20.83 16.87 -19.26
CA GLU A 46 20.63 18.31 -19.35
C GLU A 46 19.15 18.72 -19.33
N ARG A 47 18.29 18.03 -20.10
CA ARG A 47 16.87 18.39 -20.22
C ARG A 47 16.09 18.14 -18.91
N PRO A 48 16.12 16.93 -18.30
CA PRO A 48 15.62 16.69 -16.95
C PRO A 48 16.09 17.70 -15.91
N ARG A 49 17.37 18.05 -15.92
CA ARG A 49 17.95 19.00 -14.96
C ARG A 49 17.37 20.40 -15.15
N LEU A 50 17.13 20.84 -16.37
CA LEU A 50 16.49 22.12 -16.67
C LEU A 50 15.02 22.10 -16.23
N GLY A 51 14.25 21.07 -16.61
CA GLY A 51 12.85 20.93 -16.18
C GLY A 51 12.70 20.88 -14.66
N ALA A 52 13.61 20.17 -13.97
CA ALA A 52 13.67 20.16 -12.51
C ALA A 52 13.89 21.58 -11.93
N LYS A 53 14.82 22.36 -12.49
CA LYS A 53 15.07 23.74 -12.07
C LYS A 53 13.86 24.65 -12.31
N GLU A 54 13.14 24.47 -13.40
CA GLU A 54 11.91 25.20 -13.69
C GLU A 54 10.82 24.88 -12.65
N MET A 55 10.63 23.60 -12.32
CA MET A 55 9.69 23.20 -11.27
C MET A 55 10.09 23.74 -9.89
N ILE A 56 11.38 23.70 -9.54
CA ILE A 56 11.90 24.32 -8.30
C ILE A 56 11.60 25.82 -8.28
N ALA A 57 11.85 26.53 -9.39
CA ALA A 57 11.62 27.96 -9.48
C ALA A 57 10.13 28.32 -9.34
N LYS A 58 9.23 27.48 -9.86
CA LYS A 58 7.78 27.72 -9.86
C LYS A 58 7.10 27.27 -8.56
N TYR A 59 7.46 26.11 -8.03
CA TYR A 59 6.76 25.44 -6.91
C TYR A 59 7.57 25.41 -5.61
N GLY A 60 8.82 25.89 -5.63
CA GLY A 60 9.73 25.84 -4.50
C GLY A 60 10.37 24.47 -4.32
N GLU A 61 10.85 24.21 -3.11
CA GLU A 61 11.63 23.01 -2.79
C GLU A 61 10.78 21.73 -2.93
N PRO A 62 11.32 20.65 -3.54
CA PRO A 62 10.60 19.39 -3.62
C PRO A 62 10.46 18.76 -2.23
N ARG A 63 9.40 17.97 -2.06
CA ARG A 63 9.16 17.22 -0.82
C ARG A 63 10.01 15.97 -0.74
N GLU A 64 10.26 15.33 -1.89
CA GLU A 64 11.12 14.16 -2.01
C GLU A 64 12.20 14.42 -3.06
N ALA A 65 13.43 14.02 -2.77
CA ALA A 65 14.56 14.12 -3.67
C ALA A 65 15.40 12.85 -3.61
N THR A 66 15.59 12.20 -4.76
CA THR A 66 16.40 10.99 -4.92
C THR A 66 17.29 11.13 -6.15
N SER A 67 18.25 10.22 -6.36
CA SER A 67 19.08 10.23 -7.58
C SER A 67 18.26 10.15 -8.88
N GLU A 68 17.05 9.60 -8.83
CA GLU A 68 16.22 9.34 -10.02
C GLU A 68 15.04 10.29 -10.20
N GLN A 69 14.57 10.97 -9.15
CA GLN A 69 13.42 11.85 -9.23
C GLN A 69 13.35 12.93 -8.14
N LEU A 70 12.67 14.02 -8.46
CA LEU A 70 12.16 15.03 -7.53
C LEU A 70 10.64 15.00 -7.52
N VAL A 71 10.01 15.11 -6.35
CA VAL A 71 8.56 15.04 -6.20
C VAL A 71 8.04 16.22 -5.37
N TRP A 72 7.01 16.89 -5.91
CA TRP A 72 6.17 17.84 -5.17
C TRP A 72 4.80 17.21 -4.96
N HIS A 73 4.27 17.35 -3.74
CA HIS A 73 2.92 16.90 -3.39
C HIS A 73 2.02 18.11 -3.16
N ASP A 74 0.77 18.03 -3.61
CA ASP A 74 -0.27 19.03 -3.39
C ASP A 74 0.14 20.46 -3.86
N ALA A 75 0.87 20.53 -4.98
CA ALA A 75 1.34 21.77 -5.59
C ALA A 75 0.35 22.27 -6.66
N GLY A 76 -0.29 23.41 -6.41
CA GLY A 76 -1.30 23.95 -7.34
C GLY A 76 -2.52 23.01 -7.47
N PRO A 77 -3.02 22.73 -8.68
CA PRO A 77 -4.13 21.79 -8.88
C PRO A 77 -3.68 20.31 -8.90
N PHE A 78 -2.37 20.05 -8.79
CA PHE A 78 -1.81 18.72 -8.94
C PHE A 78 -1.73 18.01 -7.60
N LYS A 79 -2.13 16.74 -7.61
CA LYS A 79 -1.87 15.84 -6.49
C LYS A 79 -0.37 15.60 -6.35
N ARG A 80 0.31 15.47 -7.49
CA ARG A 80 1.75 15.21 -7.55
C ARG A 80 2.36 15.77 -8.83
N ILE A 81 3.54 16.38 -8.70
CA ILE A 81 4.42 16.73 -9.81
C ILE A 81 5.70 15.92 -9.63
N THR A 82 6.14 15.23 -10.68
CA THR A 82 7.38 14.43 -10.65
C THR A 82 8.29 14.89 -11.78
N ALA A 83 9.52 15.29 -11.44
CA ALA A 83 10.60 15.43 -12.41
C ALA A 83 11.48 14.18 -12.33
N LEU A 84 11.67 13.50 -13.46
CA LEU A 84 12.44 12.26 -13.56
C LEU A 84 13.80 12.52 -14.21
N ARG A 85 14.84 11.82 -13.75
CA ARG A 85 16.17 11.78 -14.37
C ARG A 85 16.15 11.11 -15.75
N LEU A 86 15.28 10.10 -15.91
CA LEU A 86 15.17 9.30 -17.13
C LEU A 86 14.45 10.08 -18.23
N GLU A 87 15.02 10.07 -19.43
CA GLU A 87 14.38 10.57 -20.65
C GLU A 87 13.73 9.39 -21.40
N THR A 88 12.43 9.50 -21.70
CA THR A 88 11.71 8.49 -22.50
C THR A 88 11.33 9.09 -23.86
N PRO A 89 11.82 8.59 -25.00
CA PRO A 89 11.44 9.11 -26.31
C PRO A 89 9.94 9.02 -26.55
N HIS A 90 9.36 10.11 -27.06
CA HIS A 90 7.94 10.24 -27.37
C HIS A 90 7.74 11.07 -28.65
N ASP A 91 7.02 10.53 -29.62
CA ASP A 91 6.91 11.12 -30.96
C ASP A 91 5.64 11.95 -31.22
N PHE A 92 4.73 12.03 -30.26
CA PHE A 92 3.48 12.78 -30.38
C PHE A 92 3.49 14.03 -29.50
N PRO A 93 3.08 15.21 -30.00
CA PRO A 93 2.68 15.51 -31.38
C PRO A 93 3.88 15.70 -32.33
N LEU A 94 5.07 15.86 -31.77
CA LEU A 94 6.35 15.84 -32.48
C LEU A 94 7.41 15.12 -31.61
N PRO A 95 8.49 14.60 -32.21
CA PRO A 95 9.57 13.94 -31.47
C PRO A 95 10.17 14.80 -30.35
N HIS A 96 10.07 14.31 -29.12
CA HIS A 96 10.62 14.89 -27.90
C HIS A 96 10.91 13.76 -26.88
N VAL A 97 11.23 14.13 -25.64
CA VAL A 97 11.49 13.17 -24.56
C VAL A 97 10.71 13.52 -23.31
N ASP A 98 10.12 12.52 -22.68
CA ASP A 98 9.33 12.67 -21.48
C ASP A 98 10.20 12.61 -20.22
N PHE A 99 10.09 13.61 -19.35
CA PHE A 99 10.77 13.65 -18.05
C PHE A 99 10.03 14.47 -16.97
N LEU A 100 8.92 15.14 -17.29
CA LEU A 100 8.02 15.79 -16.34
C LEU A 100 6.66 15.10 -16.35
N GLU A 101 6.15 14.76 -15.17
CA GLU A 101 4.83 14.15 -14.98
C GLU A 101 3.97 15.01 -14.06
N HIS A 102 2.73 15.25 -14.46
CA HIS A 102 1.72 15.93 -13.64
C HIS A 102 0.55 15.00 -13.39
N THR A 103 0.24 14.77 -12.12
CA THR A 103 -0.83 13.87 -11.67
C THR A 103 -1.95 14.64 -11.00
N ILE A 104 -3.19 14.34 -11.36
CA ILE A 104 -4.40 14.87 -10.75
C ILE A 104 -5.25 13.75 -10.14
N ALA A 105 -6.06 14.11 -9.15
CA ALA A 105 -7.13 13.22 -8.71
C ALA A 105 -8.27 13.23 -9.75
N TYR A 106 -8.54 12.07 -10.34
CA TYR A 106 -9.48 11.92 -11.44
C TYR A 106 -10.07 10.51 -11.47
N ASP A 107 -11.41 10.42 -11.54
CA ASP A 107 -12.11 9.14 -11.74
C ASP A 107 -12.31 8.93 -13.24
N VAL A 108 -11.41 8.16 -13.85
CA VAL A 108 -11.51 7.80 -15.27
C VAL A 108 -12.53 6.66 -15.44
N PRO A 109 -13.64 6.88 -16.19
CA PRO A 109 -14.59 5.82 -16.49
C PRO A 109 -13.91 4.66 -17.22
N GLN A 110 -14.26 3.42 -16.87
CA GLN A 110 -13.58 2.23 -17.40
C GLN A 110 -13.66 2.16 -18.94
N ASP A 111 -14.79 2.53 -19.51
CA ASP A 111 -15.04 2.56 -20.96
C ASP A 111 -14.25 3.65 -21.68
N LYS A 112 -13.64 4.60 -20.94
CA LYS A 112 -12.79 5.67 -21.48
C LYS A 112 -11.30 5.40 -21.40
N VAL A 113 -10.88 4.36 -20.70
CA VAL A 113 -9.45 4.03 -20.56
C VAL A 113 -8.80 3.79 -21.94
N GLY A 114 -9.47 3.07 -22.83
CA GLY A 114 -8.97 2.84 -24.19
C GLY A 114 -8.81 4.13 -24.99
N ASP A 115 -9.82 5.01 -24.93
CA ASP A 115 -9.82 6.30 -25.64
C ASP A 115 -8.65 7.19 -25.19
N LEU A 116 -8.34 7.23 -23.89
CA LEU A 116 -7.24 8.05 -23.37
C LEU A 116 -5.86 7.54 -23.80
N ILE A 117 -5.65 6.22 -23.76
CA ILE A 117 -4.40 5.60 -24.22
C ILE A 117 -4.23 5.72 -25.74
N GLU A 118 -5.32 5.69 -26.52
CA GLU A 118 -5.29 5.95 -27.97
C GLU A 118 -4.96 7.42 -28.28
N PHE A 119 -5.44 8.35 -27.44
CA PHE A 119 -5.15 9.76 -27.58
C PHE A 119 -3.68 10.09 -27.30
N ASP A 120 -3.15 9.66 -26.15
CA ASP A 120 -1.76 9.91 -25.76
C ASP A 120 -1.20 8.70 -24.97
N ALA A 121 -0.12 8.12 -25.48
CA ALA A 121 0.53 6.96 -24.87
C ALA A 121 1.27 7.30 -23.56
N SER A 122 1.52 8.59 -23.31
CA SER A 122 2.15 9.09 -22.10
C SER A 122 1.16 9.45 -21.00
N SER A 123 -0.15 9.25 -21.24
CA SER A 123 -1.17 9.29 -20.19
C SER A 123 -1.17 8.01 -19.35
N THR A 124 -1.10 8.15 -18.03
CA THR A 124 -1.16 7.02 -17.07
C THR A 124 -2.41 7.10 -16.22
N ILE A 125 -3.15 6.00 -16.13
CA ILE A 125 -4.41 5.90 -15.37
C ILE A 125 -4.24 4.90 -14.22
N ASN A 126 -4.49 5.34 -13.00
CA ASN A 126 -4.56 4.47 -11.82
C ASN A 126 -5.95 4.59 -11.16
N ARG A 127 -6.89 3.76 -11.61
CA ARG A 127 -8.29 3.81 -11.14
C ARG A 127 -8.43 3.49 -9.65
N THR A 128 -7.61 2.57 -9.12
CA THR A 128 -7.70 2.18 -7.71
C THR A 128 -7.42 3.35 -6.77
N VAL A 129 -6.43 4.19 -7.13
CA VAL A 129 -6.05 5.37 -6.34
C VAL A 129 -6.82 6.62 -6.80
N GLY A 130 -7.51 6.56 -7.95
CA GLY A 130 -8.24 7.69 -8.53
C GLY A 130 -7.30 8.73 -9.14
N GLU A 131 -6.30 8.31 -9.90
CA GLU A 131 -5.31 9.20 -10.51
C GLU A 131 -5.33 9.13 -12.04
N LEU A 132 -5.16 10.29 -12.66
CA LEU A 132 -4.78 10.47 -14.06
C LEU A 132 -3.52 11.33 -14.11
N SER A 133 -2.55 10.91 -14.90
CA SER A 133 -1.28 11.60 -15.07
C SER A 133 -0.96 11.78 -16.56
N ALA A 134 -0.29 12.88 -16.89
CA ALA A 134 0.32 13.10 -18.20
C ALA A 134 1.82 13.30 -18.05
N ARG A 135 2.60 12.83 -19.02
CA ARG A 135 4.07 12.96 -19.06
C ARG A 135 4.54 13.57 -20.38
N CYS A 136 5.48 14.51 -20.29
CA CYS A 136 6.03 15.27 -21.42
C CYS A 136 7.36 15.94 -21.00
N ASP A 137 7.98 16.75 -21.86
CA ASP A 137 9.11 17.63 -21.52
C ASP A 137 8.68 18.95 -20.87
N LEU A 138 7.43 19.37 -21.10
CA LEU A 138 6.90 20.66 -20.63
C LEU A 138 5.66 20.49 -19.75
N GLU A 139 5.56 21.30 -18.69
CA GLU A 139 4.35 21.38 -17.86
C GLU A 139 3.12 21.78 -18.69
N GLY A 140 3.24 22.76 -19.57
CA GLY A 140 2.10 23.25 -20.35
C GLY A 140 1.50 22.17 -21.26
N HIS A 141 2.33 21.28 -21.79
CA HIS A 141 1.88 20.15 -22.59
C HIS A 141 1.26 19.04 -21.75
N ASN A 142 1.74 18.82 -20.52
CA ASN A 142 1.05 17.95 -19.57
C ASN A 142 -0.35 18.50 -19.23
N ILE A 143 -0.47 19.81 -18.98
CA ILE A 143 -1.76 20.49 -18.74
C ILE A 143 -2.69 20.34 -19.96
N LEU A 144 -2.16 20.52 -21.17
CA LEU A 144 -2.90 20.33 -22.43
C LEU A 144 -3.44 18.90 -22.55
N THR A 145 -2.60 17.91 -22.28
CA THR A 145 -2.97 16.48 -22.28
C THR A 145 -4.12 16.23 -21.32
N LEU A 146 -3.99 16.64 -20.05
CA LEU A 146 -5.03 16.45 -19.03
C LEU A 146 -6.35 17.17 -19.38
N ASN A 147 -6.28 18.33 -20.02
CA ASN A 147 -7.46 19.04 -20.50
C ASN A 147 -8.17 18.31 -21.65
N LEU A 148 -7.40 17.74 -22.58
CA LEU A 148 -7.95 16.97 -23.69
C LEU A 148 -8.46 15.60 -23.26
N ASP A 149 -7.80 14.95 -22.29
CA ASP A 149 -8.30 13.75 -21.62
C ASP A 149 -9.68 14.01 -20.99
N HIS A 150 -9.81 15.13 -20.28
CA HIS A 150 -11.10 15.55 -19.71
C HIS A 150 -12.17 15.80 -20.79
N ASP A 151 -11.80 16.43 -21.91
CA ASP A 151 -12.72 16.64 -23.03
C ASP A 151 -13.17 15.30 -23.66
N ILE A 152 -12.28 14.30 -23.75
CA ILE A 152 -12.61 12.94 -24.24
C ILE A 152 -13.56 12.22 -23.27
N VAL A 153 -13.24 12.22 -21.97
CA VAL A 153 -14.04 11.58 -20.93
C VAL A 153 -15.47 12.11 -20.93
N ASN A 154 -15.65 13.43 -21.11
CA ASN A 154 -16.96 14.06 -21.12
C ASN A 154 -17.63 14.08 -22.51
N GLY A 155 -17.06 13.41 -23.51
CA GLY A 155 -17.62 13.33 -24.86
C GLY A 155 -17.61 14.65 -25.64
N LYS A 156 -16.89 15.68 -25.17
CA LYS A 156 -16.72 16.96 -25.86
C LYS A 156 -15.78 16.82 -27.07
N LYS A 157 -14.89 15.85 -27.06
CA LYS A 157 -14.03 15.48 -28.20
C LYS A 157 -13.97 13.98 -28.37
N THR A 158 -13.89 13.54 -29.61
CA THR A 158 -13.38 12.21 -29.97
C THR A 158 -11.85 12.20 -29.87
N VAL A 159 -11.24 11.01 -29.80
CA VAL A 159 -9.78 10.82 -29.84
C VAL A 159 -9.15 11.56 -31.03
N ALA A 160 -9.67 11.38 -32.23
CA ALA A 160 -9.16 12.03 -33.44
C ALA A 160 -9.24 13.57 -33.36
N GLN A 161 -10.33 14.12 -32.82
CA GLN A 161 -10.48 15.56 -32.61
C GLN A 161 -9.52 16.09 -31.54
N ALA A 162 -9.27 15.32 -30.48
CA ALA A 162 -8.32 15.67 -29.43
C ALA A 162 -6.88 15.67 -29.97
N ARG A 163 -6.47 14.64 -30.73
CA ARG A 163 -5.14 14.60 -31.37
C ARG A 163 -4.91 15.77 -32.32
N LYS A 164 -5.92 16.11 -33.15
CA LYS A 164 -5.84 17.29 -34.01
C LYS A 164 -5.74 18.58 -33.18
N ALA A 165 -6.59 18.72 -32.15
CA ALA A 165 -6.58 19.90 -31.29
C ALA A 165 -5.24 20.07 -30.56
N PHE A 166 -4.60 18.98 -30.12
CA PHE A 166 -3.28 19.02 -29.51
C PHE A 166 -2.27 19.69 -30.46
N GLY A 167 -2.15 19.19 -31.69
CA GLY A 167 -1.25 19.75 -32.68
C GLY A 167 -1.56 21.22 -33.00
N ASP A 168 -2.83 21.57 -33.20
CA ASP A 168 -3.25 22.95 -33.46
C ASP A 168 -2.91 23.90 -32.30
N ILE A 169 -3.04 23.44 -31.05
CA ILE A 169 -2.74 24.21 -29.84
C ILE A 169 -1.23 24.37 -29.64
N VAL A 170 -0.46 23.30 -29.84
CA VAL A 170 1.02 23.37 -29.76
C VAL A 170 1.57 24.34 -30.78
N VAL A 171 1.07 24.33 -32.03
CA VAL A 171 1.48 25.32 -33.04
C VAL A 171 1.17 26.75 -32.58
N GLN A 172 0.02 26.98 -31.94
CA GLN A 172 -0.32 28.30 -31.41
C GLN A 172 0.58 28.73 -30.25
N ASP A 173 0.91 27.81 -29.35
CA ASP A 173 1.79 28.08 -28.22
C ASP A 173 3.22 28.41 -28.70
N VAL A 174 3.75 27.65 -29.67
CA VAL A 174 5.03 27.94 -30.33
C VAL A 174 5.04 29.31 -31.01
N MET A 175 3.89 29.79 -31.48
CA MET A 175 3.72 31.16 -32.02
C MET A 175 3.60 32.25 -30.92
N GLY A 176 3.76 31.91 -29.64
CA GLY A 176 3.66 32.83 -28.51
C GLY A 176 2.24 33.24 -28.15
N LYS A 177 1.21 32.48 -28.58
CA LYS A 177 -0.19 32.81 -28.29
C LYS A 177 -0.67 32.32 -26.93
N HIS A 178 0.05 31.40 -26.30
CA HIS A 178 -0.24 30.81 -25.00
C HIS A 178 -1.73 30.46 -24.79
N PRO A 179 -2.27 29.49 -25.56
CA PRO A 179 -3.68 29.14 -25.45
C PRO A 179 -4.04 28.69 -24.01
N PRO A 180 -5.25 28.97 -23.51
CA PRO A 180 -5.61 28.64 -22.12
C PRO A 180 -5.38 27.18 -21.73
N TYR A 181 -5.49 26.26 -22.70
CA TYR A 181 -5.29 24.82 -22.50
C TYR A 181 -3.85 24.42 -22.13
N VAL A 182 -2.83 25.25 -22.38
CA VAL A 182 -1.45 25.00 -21.93
C VAL A 182 -1.12 25.71 -20.62
N GLU A 183 -1.90 26.73 -20.23
CA GLU A 183 -1.58 27.55 -19.06
C GLU A 183 -2.16 26.98 -17.75
N LYS A 184 -3.36 26.38 -17.82
CA LYS A 184 -4.06 25.84 -16.66
C LYS A 184 -5.07 24.75 -17.03
N LEU A 185 -5.47 23.97 -16.04
CA LEU A 185 -6.60 23.07 -16.17
C LEU A 185 -7.89 23.89 -16.40
N GLN A 186 -8.68 23.47 -17.38
CA GLN A 186 -9.96 24.07 -17.76
C GLN A 186 -11.14 23.50 -16.95
N PHE A 187 -10.82 22.70 -15.95
CA PHE A 187 -11.73 22.08 -15.01
C PHE A 187 -11.07 22.03 -13.63
N THR A 188 -11.86 21.84 -12.58
CA THR A 188 -11.36 21.62 -11.23
C THR A 188 -11.23 20.12 -10.99
N PRO A 189 -10.03 19.58 -10.73
CA PRO A 189 -9.87 18.17 -10.36
C PRO A 189 -10.73 17.82 -9.14
N ALA A 190 -11.26 16.59 -9.12
CA ALA A 190 -12.00 16.09 -7.99
C ALA A 190 -11.08 15.89 -6.77
N LYS A 191 -11.66 15.66 -5.58
CA LYS A 191 -10.86 15.37 -4.39
C LYS A 191 -10.33 13.93 -4.46
N ALA A 192 -9.13 13.70 -3.92
CA ALA A 192 -8.55 12.36 -3.85
C ALA A 192 -9.46 11.37 -3.10
N THR A 193 -10.22 11.84 -2.10
CA THR A 193 -11.14 11.02 -1.31
C THR A 193 -12.38 10.54 -2.09
N THR A 194 -12.67 11.12 -3.24
CA THR A 194 -13.89 10.84 -4.02
C THR A 194 -13.62 10.14 -5.35
N THR A 195 -12.35 9.96 -5.73
CA THR A 195 -11.94 9.44 -7.04
C THR A 195 -11.40 8.02 -7.00
N ALA A 196 -11.00 7.54 -5.82
CA ALA A 196 -10.49 6.19 -5.65
C ALA A 196 -11.60 5.14 -5.89
N PHE A 197 -11.30 4.13 -6.72
CA PHE A 197 -12.16 2.98 -6.94
C PHE A 197 -11.62 1.75 -6.19
N SER A 198 -12.25 1.39 -5.06
CA SER A 198 -11.98 0.11 -4.43
C SER A 198 -12.68 -1.00 -5.20
N ASP A 199 -11.89 -1.86 -5.84
CA ASP A 199 -12.39 -3.05 -6.54
C ASP A 199 -13.16 -3.98 -5.57
N GLN A 200 -13.92 -4.91 -6.13
CA GLN A 200 -14.78 -5.82 -5.39
C GLN A 200 -14.14 -7.21 -5.30
N PRO A 201 -14.24 -7.89 -4.14
CA PRO A 201 -13.72 -9.24 -4.02
C PRO A 201 -14.51 -10.22 -4.90
N VAL A 202 -13.80 -11.08 -5.63
CA VAL A 202 -14.39 -12.12 -6.49
C VAL A 202 -14.45 -13.50 -5.83
N ILE A 203 -13.73 -13.71 -4.73
CA ILE A 203 -13.81 -14.96 -3.96
C ILE A 203 -15.15 -14.96 -3.23
N PRO A 204 -16.03 -15.95 -3.49
CA PRO A 204 -17.34 -15.99 -2.86
C PRO A 204 -17.25 -16.05 -1.33
N GLY A 205 -17.96 -15.15 -0.64
CA GLY A 205 -17.95 -15.07 0.82
C GLY A 205 -16.78 -14.29 1.41
N SER A 206 -15.91 -13.71 0.58
CA SER A 206 -14.79 -12.89 1.04
C SER A 206 -15.22 -11.73 1.95
N PRO A 207 -14.36 -11.33 2.90
CA PRO A 207 -14.59 -10.14 3.69
C PRO A 207 -14.65 -8.88 2.84
N VAL A 208 -15.52 -7.95 3.22
CA VAL A 208 -15.56 -6.58 2.70
C VAL A 208 -15.06 -5.60 3.76
N ARG A 209 -14.54 -4.44 3.36
CA ARG A 209 -14.21 -3.39 4.33
C ARG A 209 -15.48 -2.79 4.91
N ALA A 210 -15.46 -2.46 6.20
CA ALA A 210 -16.52 -1.67 6.79
C ALA A 210 -16.64 -0.34 6.02
N ALA A 211 -17.84 -0.01 5.55
CA ALA A 211 -18.10 1.32 5.00
C ALA A 211 -18.07 2.35 6.13
N ASP A 212 -17.56 3.55 5.87
CA ASP A 212 -17.66 4.72 6.74
C ASP A 212 -19.13 5.20 6.79
N THR A 213 -20.03 4.42 7.39
CA THR A 213 -21.45 4.79 7.50
C THR A 213 -21.80 5.02 8.96
N ASP A 214 -21.81 6.30 9.33
CA ASP A 214 -22.43 6.83 10.53
C ASP A 214 -23.96 6.85 10.35
N SER A 215 -24.66 5.83 10.86
CA SER A 215 -26.10 5.96 11.09
C SER A 215 -26.57 5.11 12.29
N THR A 216 -27.26 5.77 13.21
CA THR A 216 -27.54 5.33 14.58
C THR A 216 -28.85 4.56 14.78
N ALA A 217 -29.74 4.50 13.79
CA ALA A 217 -31.08 3.94 13.96
C ALA A 217 -31.27 2.47 13.51
N ARG A 218 -30.40 1.89 12.65
CA ARG A 218 -30.47 0.47 12.24
C ARG A 218 -29.79 -0.50 13.23
N GLN A 219 -29.17 0.02 14.28
CA GLN A 219 -28.08 -0.63 15.01
C GLN A 219 -28.45 -1.78 15.96
N ALA A 220 -29.71 -2.02 16.33
CA ALA A 220 -30.04 -3.06 17.32
C ALA A 220 -30.19 -4.49 16.73
N ARG A 221 -30.98 -4.66 15.66
CA ARG A 221 -31.06 -5.93 14.92
C ARG A 221 -29.80 -6.20 14.08
N ASP A 222 -29.13 -5.12 13.69
CA ASP A 222 -27.88 -5.16 12.94
C ASP A 222 -26.68 -5.49 13.85
N ARG A 223 -26.76 -5.24 15.17
CA ARG A 223 -25.67 -5.56 16.12
C ARG A 223 -25.30 -7.05 16.15
N GLY A 224 -26.29 -7.95 16.14
CA GLY A 224 -26.07 -9.39 16.12
C GLY A 224 -25.38 -9.85 14.82
N LYS A 225 -25.91 -9.42 13.66
CA LYS A 225 -25.31 -9.72 12.35
C LYS A 225 -23.95 -9.07 12.13
N ARG A 226 -23.74 -7.84 12.63
CA ARG A 226 -22.43 -7.17 12.62
C ARG A 226 -21.41 -7.90 13.47
N SER A 227 -21.83 -8.40 14.64
CA SER A 227 -20.97 -9.26 15.49
C SER A 227 -20.58 -10.55 14.76
N GLU A 228 -21.54 -11.24 14.14
CA GLU A 228 -21.26 -12.43 13.32
C GLU A 228 -20.32 -12.13 12.14
N ALA A 229 -20.52 -11.01 11.45
CA ALA A 229 -19.68 -10.56 10.33
C ALA A 229 -18.24 -10.28 10.78
N GLU A 230 -18.05 -9.60 11.92
CA GLU A 230 -16.72 -9.34 12.48
C GLU A 230 -16.07 -10.64 12.99
N ILE A 231 -16.84 -11.57 13.58
CA ILE A 231 -16.33 -12.89 14.01
C ILE A 231 -15.79 -13.67 12.81
N LEU A 232 -16.56 -13.75 11.71
CA LEU A 232 -16.12 -14.44 10.50
C LEU A 232 -14.85 -13.79 9.91
N ALA A 233 -14.79 -12.45 9.90
CA ALA A 233 -13.62 -11.73 9.42
C ALA A 233 -12.40 -11.90 10.35
N THR A 234 -12.62 -12.01 11.66
CA THR A 234 -11.58 -12.28 12.66
C THR A 234 -10.96 -13.66 12.44
N VAL A 235 -11.77 -14.71 12.30
CA VAL A 235 -11.25 -16.07 12.01
C VAL A 235 -10.50 -16.08 10.68
N THR A 236 -11.06 -15.44 9.65
CA THR A 236 -10.40 -15.30 8.34
C THR A 236 -9.05 -14.60 8.44
N ALA A 237 -8.94 -13.55 9.27
CA ALA A 237 -7.69 -12.83 9.48
C ALA A 237 -6.65 -13.66 10.26
N ILE A 238 -7.08 -14.46 11.25
CA ILE A 238 -6.20 -15.41 11.94
C ILE A 238 -5.65 -16.43 10.94
N ASP A 239 -6.51 -17.07 10.17
CA ASP A 239 -6.09 -18.06 9.17
C ASP A 239 -5.13 -17.47 8.14
N LEU A 240 -5.42 -16.27 7.61
CA LEU A 240 -4.56 -15.62 6.63
C LEU A 240 -3.17 -15.29 7.19
N ASN A 241 -3.08 -14.86 8.46
CA ASN A 241 -1.79 -14.61 9.11
C ASN A 241 -0.95 -15.89 9.22
N GLU A 242 -1.56 -17.01 9.61
CA GLU A 242 -0.90 -18.32 9.73
C GLU A 242 -0.50 -18.88 8.35
N ILE A 243 -1.36 -18.72 7.33
CA ILE A 243 -1.06 -19.06 5.93
C ILE A 243 0.17 -18.30 5.45
N ASN A 244 0.25 -16.99 5.69
CA ASN A 244 1.38 -16.17 5.25
C ASN A 244 2.69 -16.58 5.95
N ALA A 245 2.66 -16.82 7.27
CA ALA A 245 3.83 -17.28 8.01
C ALA A 245 4.29 -18.68 7.55
N ALA A 246 3.35 -19.60 7.34
CA ALA A 246 3.61 -20.94 6.86
C ALA A 246 4.12 -20.97 5.40
N ALA A 247 3.61 -20.10 4.53
CA ALA A 247 4.10 -19.93 3.17
C ALA A 247 5.55 -19.42 3.17
N GLN A 248 5.85 -18.42 4.01
CA GLN A 248 7.21 -17.91 4.17
C GLN A 248 8.17 -18.99 4.67
N ALA A 249 7.78 -19.77 5.68
CA ALA A 249 8.62 -20.86 6.21
C ALA A 249 8.95 -21.93 5.16
N GLN A 250 8.02 -22.22 4.24
CA GLN A 250 8.26 -23.16 3.14
C GLN A 250 9.34 -22.72 2.14
N THR A 251 9.62 -21.41 2.07
CA THR A 251 10.69 -20.88 1.20
C THR A 251 12.09 -20.95 1.83
N LYS A 252 12.17 -21.24 3.13
CA LYS A 252 13.43 -21.22 3.88
C LYS A 252 14.07 -22.61 3.94
N ASP A 253 15.38 -22.63 4.21
CA ASP A 253 16.11 -23.87 4.45
C ASP A 253 15.95 -24.37 5.90
N LEU A 254 14.83 -25.05 6.13
CA LEU A 254 14.45 -25.65 7.43
C LEU A 254 14.63 -27.16 7.47
N SER A 255 14.68 -27.71 8.68
CA SER A 255 14.61 -29.14 8.95
C SER A 255 13.31 -29.76 8.41
N GLN A 256 13.36 -31.03 8.02
CA GLN A 256 12.21 -31.72 7.43
C GLN A 256 10.96 -31.71 8.34
N PRO A 257 11.05 -31.92 9.67
CA PRO A 257 9.88 -31.81 10.55
C PRO A 257 9.22 -30.42 10.52
N VAL A 258 10.02 -29.34 10.50
CA VAL A 258 9.48 -27.97 10.47
C VAL A 258 8.90 -27.63 9.10
N LYS A 259 9.52 -28.07 7.99
CA LYS A 259 8.94 -27.93 6.64
C LYS A 259 7.59 -28.63 6.52
N GLN A 260 7.47 -29.84 7.05
CA GLN A 260 6.22 -30.60 7.07
C GLN A 260 5.15 -29.91 7.92
N TYR A 261 5.53 -29.37 9.07
CA TYR A 261 4.62 -28.59 9.92
C TYR A 261 4.13 -27.32 9.22
N ALA A 262 5.02 -26.55 8.58
CA ALA A 262 4.62 -25.38 7.80
C ALA A 262 3.67 -25.74 6.66
N LYS A 263 3.92 -26.85 5.94
CA LYS A 263 3.00 -27.34 4.90
C LYS A 263 1.62 -27.70 5.48
N LEU A 264 1.59 -28.38 6.62
CA LEU A 264 0.36 -28.72 7.33
C LEU A 264 -0.44 -27.46 7.68
N LEU A 265 0.20 -26.47 8.30
CA LEU A 265 -0.46 -25.21 8.67
C LEU A 265 -1.05 -24.49 7.47
N HIS A 266 -0.28 -24.34 6.38
CA HIS A 266 -0.78 -23.69 5.16
C HIS A 266 -2.04 -24.40 4.64
N GLN A 267 -2.03 -25.73 4.58
CA GLN A 267 -3.18 -26.50 4.10
C GLN A 267 -4.39 -26.41 5.03
N GLU A 268 -4.20 -26.63 6.33
CA GLU A 268 -5.33 -26.69 7.27
C GLU A 268 -5.94 -25.32 7.56
N HIS A 269 -5.14 -24.25 7.67
CA HIS A 269 -5.67 -22.89 7.76
C HIS A 269 -6.35 -22.46 6.45
N GLY A 270 -5.82 -22.84 5.29
CA GLY A 270 -6.48 -22.60 4.00
C GLY A 270 -7.87 -23.27 3.91
N MET A 271 -7.98 -24.52 4.38
CA MET A 271 -9.26 -25.22 4.47
C MET A 271 -10.22 -24.57 5.47
N ASN A 272 -9.74 -24.16 6.65
CA ASN A 272 -10.59 -23.50 7.65
C ASN A 272 -11.09 -22.13 7.16
N MET A 273 -10.24 -21.38 6.44
CA MET A 273 -10.62 -20.12 5.81
C MET A 273 -11.73 -20.35 4.77
N ASP A 274 -11.56 -21.28 3.84
CA ASP A 274 -12.59 -21.63 2.85
C ASP A 274 -13.92 -22.04 3.50
N GLN A 275 -13.86 -22.86 4.56
CA GLN A 275 -15.04 -23.24 5.34
C GLN A 275 -15.71 -22.03 6.03
N THR A 276 -14.91 -21.08 6.52
CA THR A 276 -15.38 -19.83 7.13
C THR A 276 -16.12 -18.96 6.11
N LEU A 277 -15.57 -18.80 4.89
CA LEU A 277 -16.22 -18.02 3.82
C LEU A 277 -17.55 -18.69 3.40
N LYS A 278 -17.53 -20.02 3.18
CA LYS A 278 -18.74 -20.80 2.87
C LYS A 278 -19.77 -20.77 3.98
N LEU A 279 -19.35 -20.71 5.24
CA LEU A 279 -20.26 -20.54 6.37
C LEU A 279 -20.97 -19.18 6.29
N GLY A 280 -20.23 -18.09 6.09
CA GLY A 280 -20.79 -16.75 5.94
C GLY A 280 -21.89 -16.71 4.88
N GLN A 281 -21.66 -17.34 3.73
CA GLN A 281 -22.67 -17.49 2.68
C GLN A 281 -23.91 -18.27 3.17
N ARG A 282 -23.71 -19.44 3.79
CA ARG A 282 -24.81 -20.29 4.28
C ARG A 282 -25.69 -19.60 5.33
N ILE A 283 -25.10 -18.76 6.18
CA ILE A 283 -25.84 -18.01 7.21
C ILE A 283 -26.29 -16.62 6.72
N ASN A 284 -26.02 -16.26 5.47
CA ASN A 284 -26.33 -14.96 4.87
C ASN A 284 -25.75 -13.78 5.69
N THR A 285 -24.45 -13.90 5.97
CA THR A 285 -23.62 -12.91 6.67
C THR A 285 -22.28 -12.76 5.94
N THR A 286 -22.10 -11.63 5.26
CA THR A 286 -20.82 -11.26 4.65
C THR A 286 -19.82 -10.85 5.75
N PRO A 287 -18.60 -11.40 5.79
CA PRO A 287 -17.60 -10.98 6.76
C PRO A 287 -17.22 -9.51 6.56
N VAL A 288 -16.97 -8.77 7.65
CA VAL A 288 -16.64 -7.34 7.58
C VAL A 288 -15.32 -7.08 8.30
N ILE A 289 -14.36 -6.51 7.56
CA ILE A 289 -13.10 -6.01 8.09
C ILE A 289 -13.38 -4.68 8.81
N THR A 290 -13.44 -4.73 10.13
CA THR A 290 -13.49 -3.55 11.01
C THR A 290 -12.09 -3.12 11.42
N SER A 291 -11.95 -1.95 12.07
CA SER A 291 -10.65 -1.48 12.55
C SER A 291 -9.96 -2.49 13.50
N SER A 292 -10.72 -3.29 14.26
CA SER A 292 -10.14 -4.36 15.10
C SER A 292 -9.55 -5.49 14.26
N VAL A 293 -10.24 -5.90 13.20
CA VAL A 293 -9.76 -6.93 12.26
C VAL A 293 -8.54 -6.42 11.48
N GLU A 294 -8.53 -5.15 11.05
CA GLU A 294 -7.36 -4.55 10.40
C GLU A 294 -6.14 -4.51 11.32
N GLN A 295 -6.32 -4.17 12.60
CA GLN A 295 -5.24 -4.20 13.59
C GLN A 295 -4.69 -5.62 13.78
N LEU A 296 -5.56 -6.64 13.76
CA LEU A 296 -5.14 -8.04 13.84
C LEU A 296 -4.31 -8.47 12.61
N GLN A 297 -4.73 -8.07 11.41
CA GLN A 297 -3.96 -8.31 10.17
C GLN A 297 -2.59 -7.61 10.23
N LYS A 298 -2.55 -6.34 10.63
CA LYS A 298 -1.30 -5.57 10.80
C LYS A 298 -0.37 -6.19 11.83
N LYS A 299 -0.92 -6.65 12.97
CA LYS A 299 -0.16 -7.35 14.00
C LYS A 299 0.50 -8.61 13.44
N GLY A 300 -0.24 -9.47 12.75
CA GLY A 300 0.31 -10.68 12.15
C GLY A 300 1.41 -10.39 11.13
N ALA A 301 1.22 -9.38 10.28
CA ALA A 301 2.25 -8.92 9.35
C ALA A 301 3.52 -8.43 10.07
N GLY A 302 3.37 -7.69 11.17
CA GLY A 302 4.49 -7.23 12.00
C GLY A 302 5.23 -8.37 12.71
N GLU A 303 4.50 -9.36 13.23
CA GLU A 303 5.08 -10.56 13.84
C GLU A 303 5.88 -11.37 12.82
N LEU A 304 5.38 -11.54 11.59
CA LEU A 304 6.12 -12.19 10.51
C LEU A 304 7.37 -11.41 10.11
N ALA A 305 7.26 -10.08 9.99
CA ALA A 305 8.39 -9.21 9.63
C ALA A 305 9.54 -9.29 10.65
N ALA A 306 9.25 -9.57 11.92
CA ALA A 306 10.24 -9.64 12.98
C ALA A 306 11.25 -10.80 12.82
N PHE A 307 10.92 -11.84 12.04
CA PHE A 307 11.81 -12.99 11.84
C PHE A 307 12.05 -13.38 10.38
N VAL A 308 11.38 -12.76 9.41
CA VAL A 308 11.51 -13.13 7.98
C VAL A 308 12.92 -12.96 7.40
N GLN A 309 13.71 -12.04 7.95
CA GLN A 309 15.10 -11.79 7.55
C GLN A 309 16.10 -12.78 8.17
N LEU A 310 15.66 -13.61 9.13
CA LEU A 310 16.50 -14.66 9.69
C LEU A 310 16.64 -15.81 8.68
N GLU A 311 17.72 -16.57 8.83
CA GLU A 311 18.01 -17.75 8.01
C GLU A 311 18.36 -18.96 8.87
N GLY A 312 18.23 -20.15 8.27
CA GLY A 312 18.60 -21.43 8.87
C GLY A 312 18.01 -21.63 10.27
N ASP A 313 18.87 -22.03 11.22
CA ASP A 313 18.46 -22.39 12.58
C ASP A 313 17.85 -21.22 13.36
N ALA A 314 18.26 -19.98 13.05
CA ALA A 314 17.72 -18.78 13.69
C ALA A 314 16.26 -18.56 13.24
N PHE A 315 15.99 -18.68 11.94
CA PHE A 315 14.63 -18.62 11.41
C PHE A 315 13.79 -19.75 11.98
N GLU A 316 14.29 -20.99 11.94
CA GLU A 316 13.53 -22.16 12.40
C GLU A 316 13.06 -22.01 13.85
N LYS A 317 13.96 -21.59 14.75
CA LYS A 317 13.63 -21.33 16.16
C LYS A 317 12.62 -20.21 16.31
N ALA A 318 12.80 -19.11 15.59
CA ALA A 318 11.91 -17.95 15.66
C ALA A 318 10.51 -18.30 15.11
N TYR A 319 10.43 -19.04 14.01
CA TYR A 319 9.18 -19.51 13.43
C TYR A 319 8.42 -20.43 14.39
N VAL A 320 9.05 -21.46 14.94
CA VAL A 320 8.38 -22.36 15.90
C VAL A 320 7.92 -21.60 17.14
N ALA A 321 8.75 -20.68 17.67
CA ALA A 321 8.35 -19.84 18.80
C ALA A 321 7.16 -18.92 18.47
N ALA A 322 7.15 -18.33 17.27
CA ALA A 322 6.05 -17.51 16.79
C ALA A 322 4.75 -18.32 16.64
N MET A 323 4.82 -19.55 16.12
CA MET A 323 3.65 -20.44 16.00
C MET A 323 3.08 -20.81 17.37
N ILE A 324 3.94 -21.11 18.36
CA ILE A 324 3.48 -21.39 19.73
C ILE A 324 2.77 -20.16 20.32
N LYS A 325 3.38 -18.97 20.22
CA LYS A 325 2.82 -17.71 20.74
C LYS A 325 1.51 -17.36 20.03
N GLY A 326 1.52 -17.33 18.70
CA GLY A 326 0.39 -16.97 17.84
C GLY A 326 -0.81 -17.89 18.07
N HIS A 327 -0.61 -19.21 18.07
CA HIS A 327 -1.69 -20.16 18.32
C HIS A 327 -2.24 -20.06 19.76
N THR A 328 -1.40 -19.79 20.76
CA THR A 328 -1.85 -19.56 22.14
C THR A 328 -2.76 -18.32 22.23
N GLU A 329 -2.37 -17.23 21.58
CA GLU A 329 -3.17 -16.00 21.53
C GLU A 329 -4.45 -16.18 20.70
N ALA A 330 -4.37 -16.93 19.60
CA ALA A 330 -5.52 -17.26 18.74
C ALA A 330 -6.56 -18.08 19.49
N LEU A 331 -6.17 -19.06 20.31
CA LEU A 331 -7.10 -19.83 21.14
C LEU A 331 -7.88 -18.92 22.09
N ALA A 332 -7.21 -18.02 22.79
CA ALA A 332 -7.88 -17.06 23.68
C ALA A 332 -8.84 -16.14 22.90
N LYS A 333 -8.45 -15.71 21.70
CA LYS A 333 -9.29 -14.88 20.83
C LYS A 333 -10.51 -15.65 20.33
N ILE A 334 -10.36 -16.91 19.91
CA ILE A 334 -11.45 -17.78 19.47
C ILE A 334 -12.42 -18.05 20.63
N ASP A 335 -11.91 -18.28 21.84
CA ASP A 335 -12.73 -18.46 23.05
C ASP A 335 -13.63 -17.24 23.30
N ASP A 336 -13.10 -16.03 23.18
CA ASP A 336 -13.87 -14.79 23.22
C ASP A 336 -14.91 -14.71 22.08
N GLN A 337 -14.54 -15.09 20.85
CA GLN A 337 -15.48 -15.11 19.72
C GLN A 337 -16.63 -16.12 19.92
N VAL A 338 -16.37 -17.27 20.54
CA VAL A 338 -17.42 -18.29 20.84
C VAL A 338 -18.48 -17.70 21.77
N GLN A 339 -18.07 -16.88 22.75
CA GLN A 339 -19.01 -16.18 23.62
C GLN A 339 -19.81 -15.12 22.85
N LYS A 340 -19.14 -14.35 21.98
CA LYS A 340 -19.75 -13.30 21.15
C LYS A 340 -20.67 -13.81 20.04
N ALA A 341 -20.52 -15.07 19.63
CA ALA A 341 -21.39 -15.70 18.63
C ALA A 341 -22.86 -15.86 19.09
N GLY A 342 -23.17 -15.60 20.38
CA GLY A 342 -24.54 -15.49 20.86
C GLY A 342 -25.39 -16.75 20.61
N GLY A 343 -26.55 -16.60 19.97
CA GLY A 343 -27.45 -17.72 19.66
C GLY A 343 -27.11 -18.50 18.38
N ASN A 344 -26.09 -18.11 17.62
CA ASN A 344 -25.83 -18.70 16.31
C ASN A 344 -25.11 -20.06 16.44
N ALA A 345 -25.90 -21.14 16.38
CA ALA A 345 -25.40 -22.51 16.56
C ALA A 345 -24.41 -22.95 15.47
N ALA A 346 -24.61 -22.51 14.21
CA ALA A 346 -23.71 -22.86 13.11
C ALA A 346 -22.34 -22.19 13.28
N LEU A 347 -22.33 -20.90 13.67
CA LEU A 347 -21.10 -20.17 13.95
C LEU A 347 -20.36 -20.73 15.17
N LYS A 348 -21.09 -21.03 16.26
CA LYS A 348 -20.50 -21.67 17.45
C LYS A 348 -19.88 -23.02 17.11
N LYS A 349 -20.58 -23.87 16.35
CA LYS A 349 -20.05 -25.17 15.91
C LYS A 349 -18.77 -25.02 15.11
N HIS A 350 -18.74 -24.05 14.18
CA HIS A 350 -17.55 -23.76 13.38
C HIS A 350 -16.38 -23.32 14.26
N LEU A 351 -16.58 -22.32 15.12
CA LEU A 351 -15.55 -21.81 16.03
C LEU A 351 -15.00 -22.88 16.98
N THR A 352 -15.85 -23.75 17.52
CA THR A 352 -15.39 -24.89 18.35
C THR A 352 -14.52 -25.85 17.55
N GLY A 353 -14.87 -26.12 16.29
CA GLY A 353 -14.04 -26.91 15.38
C GLY A 353 -12.69 -26.23 15.11
N THR A 354 -12.71 -24.95 14.74
CA THR A 354 -11.50 -24.13 14.53
C THR A 354 -10.60 -24.16 15.75
N ARG A 355 -11.16 -23.95 16.95
CA ARG A 355 -10.43 -23.99 18.22
C ARG A 355 -9.70 -25.33 18.41
N GLN A 356 -10.37 -26.45 18.11
CA GLN A 356 -9.76 -27.78 18.23
C GLN A 356 -8.59 -27.95 17.26
N HIS A 357 -8.72 -27.50 16.01
CA HIS A 357 -7.62 -27.54 15.03
C HIS A 357 -6.42 -26.70 15.51
N VAL A 358 -6.65 -25.46 15.93
CA VAL A 358 -5.59 -24.57 16.45
C VAL A 358 -4.92 -25.17 17.69
N ALA A 359 -5.67 -25.82 18.58
CA ALA A 359 -5.09 -26.50 19.73
C ALA A 359 -4.19 -27.67 19.32
N ASN A 360 -4.61 -28.47 18.32
CA ASN A 360 -3.80 -29.56 17.79
C ASN A 360 -2.52 -29.05 17.11
N HIS A 361 -2.59 -27.92 16.39
CA HIS A 361 -1.43 -27.27 15.80
C HIS A 361 -0.45 -26.76 16.86
N LEU A 362 -0.96 -26.12 17.92
CA LEU A 362 -0.14 -25.68 19.04
C LEU A 362 0.66 -26.82 19.67
N GLU A 363 0.03 -27.97 19.90
CA GLU A 363 0.72 -29.14 20.44
C GLU A 363 1.80 -29.68 19.49
N LYS A 364 1.55 -29.66 18.17
CA LYS A 364 2.57 -29.98 17.16
C LYS A 364 3.73 -28.98 17.17
N ALA A 365 3.46 -27.69 17.31
CA ALA A 365 4.50 -26.66 17.41
C ALA A 365 5.38 -26.87 18.66
N LYS A 366 4.77 -27.15 19.81
CA LYS A 366 5.49 -27.46 21.05
C LYS A 366 6.36 -28.71 20.92
N ALA A 367 5.89 -29.74 20.21
CA ALA A 367 6.68 -30.95 19.97
C ALA A 367 7.93 -30.70 19.10
N LEU A 368 7.93 -29.64 18.27
CA LEU A 368 9.10 -29.22 17.50
C LEU A 368 10.12 -28.46 18.35
N GLN A 369 9.71 -27.91 19.50
CA GLN A 369 10.58 -27.19 20.41
C GLN A 369 11.62 -28.15 21.00
N GLY A 370 12.89 -27.97 20.60
CA GLY A 370 14.00 -28.83 21.04
C GLY A 370 14.36 -29.97 20.08
N THR A 371 13.68 -30.10 18.93
CA THR A 371 14.17 -30.96 17.84
C THR A 371 15.45 -30.35 17.29
N LYS A 372 16.59 -31.04 17.48
CA LYS A 372 17.85 -30.59 16.88
C LYS A 372 17.79 -30.80 15.37
N ARG A 373 18.20 -29.79 14.62
CA ARG A 373 18.51 -29.94 13.20
C ARG A 373 19.67 -30.93 13.10
N ASN A 374 19.39 -32.17 12.70
CA ASN A 374 20.46 -33.09 12.36
C ASN A 374 21.14 -32.51 11.11
N ALA A 375 22.42 -32.15 11.23
CA ALA A 375 23.22 -31.73 10.10
C ALA A 375 23.14 -32.82 9.03
N SER A 376 22.47 -32.51 7.93
CA SER A 376 22.42 -33.41 6.78
C SER A 376 23.81 -33.37 6.15
N ARG A 377 24.41 -34.55 5.99
CA ARG A 377 25.68 -34.77 5.26
C ARG A 377 25.57 -34.36 3.81
#